data_AF-K1SNH8-F1
#
_entry.id   AF-K1SNH8-F1
#
_cell.length_a   1.000
_cell.length_b   1.000
_cell.length_c   1.000
_cell.angle_alpha   90.00
_cell.angle_beta   90.00
_cell.angle_gamma   90.00
#
_symmetry.space_group_name_H-M   'P 1'
#
loop_
_entity.id
_entity.type
_entity.pdbx_description
1 polymer ?
#
loop_
_entity_poly.entity_id
_entity_poly.type
_entity_poly.pdbx_seq_one_letter_code
_entity_poly.pdbx_strand_id
1 'polypeptide(L)'
;MALHTGADEIDIVIPVGKFLSGDYEGMCDEIEELKAVCGEHHLKVILETGALGSASNIKKASILSMYSGADFIKTSTGKENPAATPEAALVMCEAIKEYYMTTGRKVGFKPAGGINTVHDALV
;
A
#
# COMPACT_ATOMS: atom_id res chain seq x y z
N MET A 1 17.10 -9.71 4.88
CA MET A 1 18.34 -9.25 4.18
C MET A 1 18.41 -7.74 4.08
N ALA A 2 17.41 -7.04 3.53
CA ALA A 2 17.45 -5.58 3.34
C ALA A 2 17.76 -4.76 4.61
N LEU A 3 17.17 -5.11 5.76
CA LEU A 3 17.47 -4.47 7.04
C LEU A 3 18.93 -4.70 7.48
N HIS A 4 19.45 -5.92 7.31
CA HIS A 4 20.85 -6.22 7.63
C HIS A 4 21.85 -5.46 6.74
N THR A 5 21.41 -5.04 5.54
CA THR A 5 22.21 -4.20 4.65
C THR A 5 22.03 -2.70 4.91
N GLY A 6 21.30 -2.30 5.97
CA GLY A 6 21.16 -0.91 6.40
C GLY A 6 20.01 -0.14 5.75
N ALA A 7 18.94 -0.82 5.32
CA ALA A 7 17.75 -0.14 4.84
C ALA A 7 16.95 0.49 6.00
N ASP A 8 16.66 1.79 5.90
CA ASP A 8 15.85 2.52 6.90
C ASP A 8 14.35 2.23 6.77
N GLU A 9 13.92 1.85 5.57
CA GLU A 9 12.51 1.61 5.25
C GLU A 9 12.40 0.45 4.25
N ILE A 10 11.30 -0.29 4.33
CA ILE A 10 11.02 -1.44 3.47
C ILE A 10 9.74 -1.20 2.69
N ASP A 11 9.79 -1.33 1.37
CA ASP A 11 8.61 -1.35 0.50
C ASP A 11 8.36 -2.82 0.08
N ILE A 12 7.21 -3.40 0.47
CA ILE A 12 6.77 -4.74 0.04
C ILE A 12 5.59 -4.63 -0.92
N VAL A 13 5.34 -5.65 -1.73
CA VAL A 13 4.12 -5.76 -2.55
C VAL A 13 3.16 -6.71 -1.85
N ILE A 14 1.87 -6.37 -1.81
CA ILE A 14 0.87 -7.32 -1.30
C ILE A 14 0.90 -8.62 -2.11
N PRO A 15 0.53 -9.76 -1.52
CA PRO A 15 0.21 -10.97 -2.28
C PRO A 15 -1.02 -10.78 -3.18
N VAL A 16 -0.86 -10.12 -4.33
CA VAL A 16 -1.96 -9.75 -5.24
C VAL A 16 -2.82 -10.95 -5.63
N GLY A 17 -2.19 -12.11 -5.87
CA GLY A 17 -2.90 -13.36 -6.16
C GLY A 17 -3.86 -13.77 -5.04
N LYS A 18 -3.41 -13.71 -3.77
CA LYS A 18 -4.25 -14.01 -2.61
C LYS A 18 -5.41 -13.04 -2.48
N PHE A 19 -5.14 -11.74 -2.65
CA PHE A 19 -6.19 -10.72 -2.62
C PHE A 19 -7.27 -10.98 -3.68
N LEU A 20 -6.86 -11.25 -4.93
CA LEU A 20 -7.80 -11.49 -6.04
C LEU A 20 -8.55 -12.83 -5.91
N SER A 21 -7.97 -13.83 -5.25
CA SER A 21 -8.66 -15.09 -4.93
C SER A 21 -9.54 -15.02 -3.68
N GLY A 22 -9.57 -13.88 -2.98
CA GLY A 22 -10.34 -13.69 -1.75
C GLY A 22 -9.68 -14.25 -0.48
N ASP A 23 -8.42 -14.69 -0.56
CA ASP A 23 -7.62 -15.10 0.59
C ASP A 23 -7.05 -13.84 1.28
N TYR A 24 -7.93 -13.10 1.94
CA TYR A 24 -7.55 -11.86 2.62
C TYR A 24 -6.76 -12.11 3.90
N GLU A 25 -7.07 -13.19 4.61
CA GLU A 25 -6.36 -13.59 5.84
C GLU A 25 -4.90 -13.93 5.50
N GLY A 26 -4.67 -14.79 4.52
CA GLY A 26 -3.32 -15.13 4.09
C GLY A 26 -2.55 -13.95 3.48
N MET A 27 -3.23 -12.91 2.98
CA MET A 27 -2.58 -11.66 2.58
C MET A 27 -2.15 -10.83 3.80
N CYS A 28 -3.03 -10.69 4.79
CA CYS A 28 -2.76 -9.95 6.03
C CYS A 28 -1.63 -10.61 6.83
N ASP A 29 -1.67 -11.93 7.00
CA ASP A 29 -0.67 -12.70 7.75
C ASP A 29 0.75 -12.43 7.22
N GLU A 30 0.94 -12.45 5.90
CA GLU A 30 2.24 -12.15 5.30
C GLU A 30 2.72 -10.71 5.59
N ILE A 31 1.81 -9.73 5.57
CA ILE A 31 2.15 -8.34 5.88
C ILE A 31 2.50 -8.20 7.36
N GLU A 32 1.75 -8.85 8.25
CA GLU A 32 1.98 -8.83 9.70
C GLU A 32 3.32 -9.48 10.07
N GLU A 33 3.64 -10.63 9.48
CA GLU A 33 4.93 -11.30 9.64
C GLU A 33 6.09 -10.38 9.18
N LEU A 34 5.95 -9.74 8.02
CA LEU A 34 6.96 -8.81 7.51
C LEU A 34 7.08 -7.55 8.38
N LYS A 35 5.97 -7.05 8.92
CA LYS A 35 5.99 -5.92 9.85
C LYS A 35 6.70 -6.28 11.15
N ALA A 36 6.46 -7.49 11.69
CA ALA A 36 7.16 -7.98 12.87
C ALA A 36 8.68 -8.05 12.65
N VAL A 37 9.13 -8.44 11.45
CA VAL A 37 10.55 -8.43 11.07
C VAL A 37 11.10 -7.01 10.92
N CYS A 38 10.30 -6.05 10.43
CA CYS A 38 10.71 -4.64 10.30
C CYS A 38 10.89 -3.94 11.65
N GLY A 39 10.11 -4.34 12.66
CA GLY A 39 10.09 -3.68 13.97
C GLY A 39 9.78 -2.19 13.82
N GLU A 40 10.69 -1.35 14.33
CA GLU A 40 10.56 0.12 14.30
C GLU A 40 10.81 0.74 12.91
N HIS A 41 11.35 -0.01 11.95
CA HIS A 41 11.53 0.50 10.59
C HIS A 41 10.17 0.63 9.90
N HIS A 42 10.03 1.66 9.06
CA HIS A 42 8.79 1.88 8.34
C HIS A 42 8.58 0.81 7.27
N LEU A 43 7.40 0.22 7.27
CA LEU A 43 6.90 -0.69 6.24
C LEU A 43 5.92 0.06 5.34
N LYS A 44 6.24 0.13 4.05
CA LYS A 44 5.33 0.62 3.00
C LYS A 44 4.78 -0.57 2.24
N VAL A 45 3.47 -0.65 2.12
CA VAL A 45 2.80 -1.74 1.42
C VAL A 45 2.31 -1.24 0.07
N ILE A 46 2.87 -1.80 -1.01
CA ILE A 46 2.50 -1.54 -2.39
C ILE A 46 1.28 -2.40 -2.73
N LEU A 47 0.17 -1.75 -3.09
CA LEU A 47 -1.10 -2.43 -3.41
C LEU A 47 -1.15 -2.96 -4.85
N GLU A 48 -0.30 -2.42 -5.73
CA GLU A 48 -0.34 -2.65 -7.17
C GLU A 48 -1.73 -2.32 -7.74
N THR A 49 -2.17 -1.06 -7.55
CA THR A 49 -3.55 -0.62 -7.80
C THR A 49 -4.06 -0.92 -9.21
N GLY A 50 -3.19 -0.92 -10.23
CA GLY A 50 -3.54 -1.30 -11.60
C GLY A 50 -3.99 -2.74 -11.76
N ALA A 51 -3.50 -3.65 -10.91
CA ALA A 51 -3.87 -5.06 -10.92
C ALA A 51 -5.17 -5.36 -10.14
N LEU A 52 -5.63 -4.43 -9.31
CA LEU A 52 -6.80 -4.63 -8.44
C LEU A 52 -8.14 -4.43 -9.15
N GLY A 53 -8.15 -3.81 -10.33
CA GLY A 53 -9.26 -3.76 -11.28
C GLY A 53 -10.47 -2.90 -10.88
N SER A 54 -10.63 -2.50 -9.61
CA SER A 54 -11.73 -1.64 -9.17
C SER A 54 -11.40 -0.78 -7.96
N ALA A 55 -12.08 0.37 -7.83
CA ALA A 55 -11.99 1.24 -6.65
C ALA A 55 -12.36 0.51 -5.34
N SER A 56 -13.34 -0.40 -5.38
CA SER A 56 -13.72 -1.19 -4.21
C SER A 56 -12.58 -2.09 -3.73
N ASN A 57 -11.88 -2.74 -4.67
CA ASN A 57 -10.72 -3.55 -4.36
C ASN A 57 -9.56 -2.72 -3.84
N ILE A 58 -9.28 -1.56 -4.43
CA ILE A 58 -8.24 -0.63 -3.95
C ILE A 58 -8.54 -0.21 -2.50
N LYS A 59 -9.78 0.18 -2.20
CA LYS A 59 -10.20 0.55 -0.84
C LYS A 59 -10.01 -0.61 0.14
N LYS A 60 -10.46 -1.82 -0.24
CA LYS A 60 -10.32 -3.01 0.61
C LYS A 60 -8.85 -3.36 0.86
N ALA A 61 -8.01 -3.41 -0.18
CA ALA A 61 -6.58 -3.67 -0.05
C ALA A 61 -5.89 -2.62 0.82
N SER A 62 -6.28 -1.35 0.71
CA SER A 62 -5.79 -0.26 1.57
C SER A 62 -6.10 -0.52 3.04
N ILE A 63 -7.36 -0.82 3.37
CA ILE A 63 -7.81 -1.07 4.74
C ILE A 63 -7.12 -2.30 5.33
N LEU A 64 -7.04 -3.40 4.58
CA LEU A 64 -6.39 -4.63 5.02
C LEU A 64 -4.88 -4.43 5.26
N SER A 65 -4.20 -3.69 4.37
CA SER A 65 -2.78 -3.40 4.53
C SER A 65 -2.52 -2.53 5.76
N MET A 66 -3.36 -1.52 6.00
CA MET A 66 -3.30 -0.72 7.23
C MET A 66 -3.60 -1.57 8.46
N TYR A 67 -4.65 -2.38 8.44
CA TYR A 67 -4.95 -3.31 9.52
C TYR A 67 -3.75 -4.18 9.88
N SER A 68 -3.04 -4.69 8.87
CA SER A 68 -1.86 -5.57 9.00
C SER A 68 -0.56 -4.84 9.40
N GLY A 69 -0.63 -3.55 9.74
CA GLY A 69 0.52 -2.80 10.27
C GLY A 69 1.32 -1.97 9.28
N ALA A 70 0.79 -1.69 8.07
CA ALA A 70 1.44 -0.76 7.14
C ALA A 70 1.59 0.65 7.74
N ASP A 71 2.80 1.20 7.67
CA ASP A 71 3.07 2.60 8.05
C ASP A 71 2.75 3.54 6.88
N PHE A 72 2.91 3.06 5.65
CA PHE A 72 2.45 3.71 4.43
C PHE A 72 1.72 2.71 3.52
N ILE A 73 0.74 3.18 2.79
CA ILE A 73 0.24 2.48 1.60
C ILE A 73 0.72 3.18 0.33
N LYS A 74 1.17 2.38 -0.64
CA LYS A 74 1.79 2.82 -1.90
C LYS A 74 1.02 2.28 -3.10
N THR A 75 0.85 3.10 -4.12
CA THR A 75 -0.01 2.74 -5.28
C THR A 75 0.55 1.56 -6.08
N SER A 76 1.77 1.68 -6.60
CA SER A 76 2.32 0.72 -7.58
C SER A 76 3.83 0.50 -7.41
N THR A 77 4.33 -0.57 -8.03
CA THR A 77 5.78 -0.80 -8.16
C THR A 77 6.42 0.10 -9.24
N GLY A 78 5.61 0.71 -10.12
CA GLY A 78 6.05 1.37 -11.33
C GLY A 78 6.54 0.41 -12.42
N LYS A 79 6.25 -0.88 -12.30
CA LYS A 79 6.57 -1.91 -13.30
C LYS A 79 5.37 -2.34 -14.15
N GLU A 80 4.16 -2.11 -13.66
CA GLU A 80 2.88 -2.43 -14.30
C GLU A 80 2.12 -1.16 -14.70
N ASN A 81 1.25 -1.28 -15.71
CA ASN A 81 0.33 -0.22 -16.12
C ASN A 81 -1.14 -0.68 -16.01
N PRO A 82 -2.06 0.17 -15.55
CA PRO A 82 -1.81 1.53 -15.06
C PRO A 82 -1.12 1.54 -13.69
N ALA A 83 -0.22 2.51 -13.48
CA ALA A 83 0.53 2.68 -12.23
C ALA A 83 -0.27 3.52 -11.22
N ALA A 84 0.25 4.67 -10.76
CA ALA A 84 -0.57 5.64 -10.03
C ALA A 84 -1.57 6.32 -10.97
N THR A 85 -2.80 6.49 -10.51
CA THR A 85 -3.80 7.38 -11.13
C THR A 85 -4.43 8.27 -10.06
N PRO A 86 -4.96 9.46 -10.41
CA PRO A 86 -5.67 10.32 -9.46
C PRO A 86 -6.84 9.62 -8.77
N GLU A 87 -7.56 8.74 -9.48
CA GLU A 87 -8.68 7.98 -8.90
C GLU A 87 -8.20 6.99 -7.84
N ALA A 88 -7.13 6.23 -8.12
CA ALA A 88 -6.54 5.32 -7.14
C ALA A 88 -6.00 6.09 -5.92
N ALA A 89 -5.34 7.23 -6.15
CA ALA A 89 -4.85 8.10 -5.09
C ALA A 89 -5.98 8.61 -4.19
N LEU A 90 -7.08 9.09 -4.77
CA LEU A 90 -8.25 9.56 -4.04
C LEU A 90 -8.83 8.46 -3.14
N VAL A 91 -9.05 7.26 -3.70
CA VAL A 91 -9.61 6.13 -2.96
C VAL A 91 -8.73 5.71 -1.78
N MET A 92 -7.41 5.67 -1.98
CA MET A 92 -6.44 5.34 -0.93
C MET A 92 -6.43 6.41 0.16
N CYS A 93 -6.45 7.69 -0.20
CA CYS A 93 -6.52 8.81 0.75
C CYS A 93 -7.82 8.81 1.57
N GLU A 94 -8.96 8.50 0.94
CA GLU A 94 -10.24 8.32 1.64
C GLU A 94 -10.17 7.16 2.64
N ALA A 95 -9.60 6.02 2.23
CA ALA A 95 -9.40 4.88 3.12
C ALA A 95 -8.52 5.23 4.33
N ILE A 96 -7.42 5.95 4.12
CA ILE A 96 -6.54 6.42 5.21
C ILE A 96 -7.32 7.34 6.16
N LYS A 97 -8.10 8.29 5.62
CA LYS A 97 -8.91 9.20 6.42
C LYS A 97 -9.91 8.43 7.28
N GLU A 98 -10.66 7.51 6.69
CA GLU A 98 -11.63 6.67 7.41
C GLU A 98 -10.92 5.84 8.50
N TYR A 99 -9.80 5.19 8.16
CA TYR A 99 -9.03 4.39 9.09
C TYR A 99 -8.52 5.20 10.29
N TYR A 100 -8.02 6.42 10.04
CA TYR A 100 -7.61 7.35 11.10
C TYR A 100 -8.80 7.74 12.00
N MET A 101 -9.96 8.05 11.42
CA MET A 101 -11.16 8.42 12.18
C MET A 101 -11.66 7.28 13.07
N THR A 102 -11.46 6.02 12.67
CA THR A 102 -11.86 4.84 13.45
C THR A 102 -10.82 4.43 14.49
N THR A 103 -9.53 4.51 14.17
CA THR A 103 -8.45 3.90 14.97
C THR A 103 -7.54 4.90 15.69
N GLY A 104 -7.53 6.17 15.25
CA GLY A 104 -6.56 7.18 15.67
C GLY A 104 -5.14 6.97 15.11
N ARG A 105 -4.90 5.90 14.32
CA ARG A 105 -3.57 5.60 13.79
C ARG A 105 -3.30 6.37 12.50
N LYS A 106 -2.19 7.11 12.45
CA LYS A 106 -1.73 7.79 11.24
C LYS A 106 -1.04 6.80 10.31
N VAL A 107 -1.38 6.85 9.02
CA VAL A 107 -0.75 6.07 7.95
C VAL A 107 -0.42 7.03 6.82
N GLY A 108 0.77 6.89 6.24
CA GLY A 108 1.21 7.71 5.12
C GLY A 108 0.70 7.21 3.77
N PHE A 109 0.69 8.12 2.80
CA PHE A 109 0.36 7.84 1.40
C PHE A 109 1.59 8.03 0.53
N LYS A 110 1.84 7.11 -0.42
CA LYS A 110 2.94 7.23 -1.39
C LYS A 110 2.43 6.92 -2.81
N PRO A 111 2.12 7.94 -3.63
CA PRO A 111 1.85 7.72 -5.03
C PRO A 111 3.18 7.40 -5.74
N ALA A 112 3.20 6.35 -6.56
CA ALA A 112 4.40 5.88 -7.24
C ALA A 112 4.07 5.29 -8.62
N GLY A 113 4.99 5.47 -9.56
CA GLY A 113 4.89 5.02 -10.95
C GLY A 113 4.02 5.96 -11.81
N GLY A 114 4.54 6.38 -12.96
CA GLY A 114 3.82 7.25 -13.91
C GLY A 114 3.84 8.75 -13.61
N ILE A 115 4.43 9.18 -12.48
CA ILE A 115 4.56 10.60 -12.09
C ILE A 115 5.93 11.09 -12.58
N ASN A 116 5.96 11.71 -13.77
CA ASN A 116 7.21 12.05 -14.47
C ASN A 116 7.44 13.56 -14.59
N THR A 117 6.38 14.36 -14.48
CA THR A 117 6.42 15.81 -14.63
C THR A 117 6.02 16.51 -13.34
N VAL A 118 6.38 17.79 -13.22
CA VAL A 118 5.89 18.65 -12.12
C VAL A 118 4.36 18.73 -12.14
N HIS A 119 3.75 18.72 -13.33
CA HIS A 119 2.30 18.75 -13.45
C HIS A 119 1.66 17.50 -12.83
N ASP A 120 2.23 16.31 -13.06
CA ASP A 120 1.74 15.05 -12.48
C ASP A 120 1.77 15.07 -10.94
N ALA A 121 2.65 15.85 -10.33
CA ALA A 121 2.74 16.00 -8.88
C ALA A 121 1.74 17.03 -8.30
N LEU A 122 1.15 17.88 -9.13
CA LEU A 122 0.18 18.90 -8.73
C LEU A 122 -1.27 18.42 -8.83
N VAL A 123 -1.52 17.35 -9.60
CA VAL A 123 -2.85 16.80 -9.88
C VAL A 123 -3.18 15.58 -9.03
#